data_AF-A0A1H3G4R7-F1
#
_entry.id   AF-A0A1H3G4R7-F1
#
_cell.length_a   1.000
_cell.length_b   1.000
_cell.length_c   1.000
_cell.angle_alpha   90.00
_cell.angle_beta   90.00
_cell.angle_gamma   90.00
#
_symmetry.space_group_name_H-M   'P 1'
#
loop_
_entity.id
_entity.type
_entity.pdbx_description
1 polymer ?
#
loop_
_entity_poly.entity_id
_entity_poly.type
_entity_poly.pdbx_seq_one_letter_code
_entity_poly.pdbx_strand_id
1 'polypeptide(L)'
;MLHYQIEFDDYRQHLIHVTLRFVAIPTQVLSLPTWIPGSYLIREFSKHIESVKAYDEDGRMLQISKFEKNKWRLFNTDFELITVEYDVYAYDLSVRGAYVDQNRLYVNPACACLGLEGQEENQVEVEVFLPNELKHFQLATGLAHQSLVKGRHTLKAKNYAQLIDSPFELADQTRFSFEANGIAHEFVVSGKHAMNEQRMKQDIEKICSTEITMFGSAPFENYTFMTMATGNSYGGLEHPNSTSLITPRDDLPKADEPIEPSKDYQRFLGLCSHEYFHSWLVKFIRPENFVNYDLNKEGYTSLLWIFEGFTSYYDDLILLRSGVVNQASYIELLKAQIDRYLQNPGRSVQTVSESSFDAWVKFYRQDENSNNAGTNYYNKGCLVALCLDLGLRLRGSSLDALMRKLYENAQNGIQVSERTIFDLCKALTGQDWAEQINHLINTTDELPLDQLFPEFGLSYTLKNDKTLPYGLKVADKPEGVLVQSARRDGVAAQAGFSANDVIIAIDGLKATEKLIEQYAKQEGTFTVYAFRRDELMQFELSGGAINLTTVELKVEDQVKAEKWLKA
;
A
#
# COMPACT_ATOMS: atom_id res chain seq x y z
N MET A 1 -31.99 3.00 8.96
CA MET A 1 -30.77 3.68 9.47
C MET A 1 -30.09 2.72 10.42
N LEU A 2 -28.76 2.61 10.32
CA LEU A 2 -27.93 1.83 11.24
C LEU A 2 -27.27 2.79 12.23
N HIS A 3 -27.29 2.44 13.52
CA HIS A 3 -26.67 3.26 14.55
C HIS A 3 -25.62 2.43 15.30
N TYR A 4 -24.37 2.86 15.23
CA TYR A 4 -23.26 2.29 16.00
C TYR A 4 -22.92 3.20 17.16
N GLN A 5 -22.66 2.62 18.32
CA GLN A 5 -22.04 3.26 19.46
C GLN A 5 -20.72 2.52 19.73
N ILE A 6 -19.61 3.26 19.74
CA ILE A 6 -18.24 2.78 19.89
C ILE A 6 -17.65 3.39 21.15
N GLU A 7 -17.24 2.53 22.08
CA GLU A 7 -16.76 2.93 23.40
C GLU A 7 -15.36 2.33 23.67
N PHE A 8 -14.52 3.11 24.35
CA PHE A 8 -13.12 2.78 24.61
C PHE A 8 -12.80 2.71 26.11
N ASP A 9 -13.75 2.33 26.97
CA ASP A 9 -13.53 2.27 28.42
C ASP A 9 -12.43 1.27 28.80
N ASP A 10 -12.31 0.18 28.05
CA ASP A 10 -11.30 -0.87 28.22
C ASP A 10 -10.07 -0.69 27.31
N TYR A 11 -9.72 0.57 26.96
CA TYR A 11 -8.59 0.86 26.07
C TYR A 11 -7.24 0.29 26.54
N ARG A 12 -7.06 0.09 27.86
CA ARG A 12 -5.84 -0.51 28.44
C ARG A 12 -5.76 -2.03 28.23
N GLN A 13 -6.87 -2.64 27.84
CA GLN A 13 -6.99 -4.05 27.44
C GLN A 13 -7.05 -4.19 25.91
N HIS A 14 -6.91 -3.08 25.17
CA HIS A 14 -7.03 -3.01 23.72
C HIS A 14 -8.42 -3.43 23.21
N LEU A 15 -9.46 -3.19 24.01
CA LEU A 15 -10.84 -3.55 23.66
C LEU A 15 -11.64 -2.32 23.24
N ILE A 16 -12.47 -2.52 22.22
CA ILE A 16 -13.52 -1.62 21.78
C ILE A 16 -14.84 -2.29 22.06
N HIS A 17 -15.73 -1.63 22.80
CA HIS A 17 -17.09 -2.10 22.94
C HIS A 17 -17.95 -1.48 21.83
N VAL A 18 -18.71 -2.31 21.11
CA VAL A 18 -19.56 -1.87 20.01
C VAL A 18 -21.01 -2.28 20.26
N THR A 19 -21.89 -1.28 20.23
CA THR A 19 -23.34 -1.46 20.26
C THR A 19 -23.93 -1.06 18.91
N LEU A 20 -24.59 -1.99 18.22
CA LEU A 20 -25.26 -1.78 16.94
C LEU A 20 -26.78 -1.85 17.13
N ARG A 21 -27.49 -0.76 16.82
CA ARG A 21 -28.96 -0.66 16.86
C ARG A 21 -29.54 -0.51 15.45
N PHE A 22 -30.56 -1.29 15.14
CA PHE A 22 -31.18 -1.33 13.81
C PHE A 22 -32.55 -2.02 13.84
N VAL A 23 -33.38 -1.74 12.84
CA VAL A 23 -34.60 -2.53 12.59
C VAL A 23 -34.21 -3.79 11.83
N ALA A 24 -34.33 -4.96 12.46
CA ALA A 24 -33.98 -6.24 11.85
C ALA A 24 -35.02 -6.67 10.83
N ILE A 25 -34.63 -7.42 9.81
CA ILE A 25 -35.55 -8.22 8.98
C ILE A 25 -35.65 -9.63 9.58
N PRO A 26 -36.71 -10.42 9.29
CA PRO A 26 -36.81 -11.78 9.81
C PRO A 26 -35.58 -12.63 9.49
N THR A 27 -34.98 -13.22 10.52
CA THR A 27 -33.72 -14.00 10.43
C THR A 27 -32.55 -13.18 9.87
N GLN A 28 -32.30 -11.99 10.43
CA GLN A 28 -31.24 -11.09 9.96
C GLN A 28 -29.85 -11.77 9.96
N VAL A 29 -29.10 -11.56 8.88
CA VAL A 29 -27.69 -11.92 8.79
C VAL A 29 -26.82 -10.68 9.03
N LEU A 30 -25.85 -10.84 9.93
CA LEU A 30 -24.79 -9.87 10.20
C LEU A 30 -23.48 -10.42 9.64
N SER A 31 -22.65 -9.55 9.06
CA SER A 31 -21.36 -9.95 8.50
C SER A 31 -20.27 -8.92 8.77
N LEU A 32 -19.02 -9.39 8.88
CA LEU A 32 -17.84 -8.53 8.91
C LEU A 32 -17.00 -8.82 7.66
N PRO A 33 -16.40 -7.82 6.99
CA PRO A 33 -15.42 -8.05 5.93
C PRO A 33 -14.32 -9.06 6.32
N THR A 34 -13.89 -9.89 5.39
CA THR A 34 -12.74 -10.81 5.59
C THR A 34 -11.42 -10.20 5.11
N TRP A 35 -11.49 -9.11 4.35
CA TRP A 35 -10.40 -8.28 3.85
C TRP A 35 -10.89 -6.83 3.67
N ILE A 36 -9.98 -5.89 3.38
CA ILE A 36 -10.30 -4.47 3.21
C ILE A 36 -9.86 -4.00 1.81
N PRO A 37 -10.68 -3.24 1.06
CA PRO A 37 -10.27 -2.64 -0.21
C PRO A 37 -8.93 -1.90 -0.09
N GLY A 38 -8.06 -2.03 -1.10
CA GLY A 38 -6.67 -1.54 -1.09
C GLY A 38 -5.65 -2.53 -0.49
N SER A 39 -6.10 -3.51 0.30
CA SER A 39 -5.21 -4.58 0.81
C SER A 39 -5.70 -5.98 0.41
N TYR A 40 -5.14 -6.50 -0.68
CA TYR A 40 -5.55 -7.77 -1.32
C TYR A 40 -5.07 -9.02 -0.57
N LEU A 41 -5.48 -9.15 0.71
CA LEU A 41 -5.20 -10.28 1.59
C LEU A 41 -6.42 -10.59 2.46
N ILE A 42 -6.85 -11.86 2.49
CA ILE A 42 -7.81 -12.34 3.49
C ILE A 42 -7.16 -12.32 4.88
N ARG A 43 -7.67 -11.44 5.76
CA ARG A 43 -7.16 -11.19 7.12
C ARG A 43 -8.02 -11.80 8.22
N GLU A 44 -9.28 -12.07 7.91
CA GLU A 44 -10.28 -12.69 8.80
C GLU A 44 -10.51 -11.87 10.07
N PHE A 45 -10.81 -10.58 9.93
CA PHE A 45 -10.98 -9.62 11.04
C PHE A 45 -11.91 -10.14 12.15
N SER A 46 -12.90 -10.95 11.80
CA SER A 46 -13.83 -11.62 12.72
C SER A 46 -13.18 -12.47 13.83
N LYS A 47 -11.87 -12.78 13.73
CA LYS A 47 -11.10 -13.41 14.81
C LYS A 47 -10.94 -12.52 16.05
N HIS A 48 -11.17 -11.21 15.90
CA HIS A 48 -11.09 -10.21 16.97
C HIS A 48 -12.44 -9.90 17.60
N ILE A 49 -13.55 -10.43 17.06
CA ILE A 49 -14.90 -10.20 17.59
C ILE A 49 -15.17 -11.18 18.73
N GLU A 50 -15.53 -10.66 19.90
CA GLU A 50 -15.80 -11.40 21.12
C GLU A 50 -17.22 -11.14 21.62
N SER A 51 -17.77 -12.10 22.36
CA SER A 51 -18.98 -11.91 23.19
C SER A 51 -20.24 -11.38 22.49
N VAL A 52 -20.49 -11.73 21.22
CA VAL A 52 -21.67 -11.27 20.46
C VAL A 52 -22.99 -11.67 21.14
N LYS A 53 -23.79 -10.67 21.52
CA LYS A 53 -25.11 -10.81 22.15
C LYS A 53 -26.13 -9.95 21.41
N ALA A 54 -27.40 -10.33 21.49
CA ALA A 54 -28.50 -9.60 20.86
C ALA A 54 -29.69 -9.48 21.82
N TYR A 55 -30.39 -8.35 21.78
CA TYR A 55 -31.53 -8.04 22.64
C TYR A 55 -32.64 -7.34 21.86
N ASP A 56 -33.89 -7.65 22.20
CA ASP A 56 -35.05 -6.86 21.76
C ASP A 56 -35.19 -5.55 22.56
N GLU A 57 -36.20 -4.72 22.24
CA GLU A 57 -36.47 -3.47 22.96
C GLU A 57 -36.87 -3.67 24.43
N ASP A 58 -37.42 -4.84 24.77
CA ASP A 58 -37.78 -5.22 26.14
C ASP A 58 -36.54 -5.69 26.95
N GLY A 59 -35.36 -5.74 26.32
CA GLY A 59 -34.10 -6.23 26.91
C GLY A 59 -34.02 -7.75 27.01
N ARG A 60 -34.91 -8.50 26.36
CA ARG A 60 -34.85 -9.97 26.31
C ARG A 60 -33.76 -10.40 25.34
N MET A 61 -32.99 -11.38 25.78
CA MET A 61 -31.91 -11.94 24.97
C MET A 61 -32.47 -12.75 23.80
N LEU A 62 -32.00 -12.44 22.59
CA LEU A 62 -32.34 -13.13 21.35
C LEU A 62 -31.26 -14.15 20.99
N GLN A 63 -31.64 -15.20 20.25
CA GLN A 63 -30.69 -16.18 19.78
C GLN A 63 -29.91 -15.62 18.58
N ILE A 64 -28.60 -15.48 18.75
CA ILE A 64 -27.66 -15.15 17.68
C ILE A 64 -26.56 -16.21 17.62
N SER A 65 -26.26 -16.73 16.43
CA SER A 65 -25.27 -17.79 16.26
C SER A 65 -24.37 -17.52 15.06
N LYS A 66 -23.06 -17.69 15.26
CA LYS A 66 -22.08 -17.67 14.18
C LYS A 66 -22.22 -18.93 13.33
N PHE A 67 -22.34 -18.80 12.01
CA PHE A 67 -22.50 -19.95 11.10
C PHE A 67 -21.47 -19.99 9.96
N GLU A 68 -20.74 -18.89 9.73
CA GLU A 68 -19.55 -18.82 8.88
C GLU A 68 -18.45 -18.06 9.63
N LYS A 69 -17.22 -18.10 9.12
CA LYS A 69 -16.06 -17.49 9.79
C LYS A 69 -16.26 -16.02 10.14
N ASN A 70 -17.07 -15.29 9.37
CA ASN A 70 -17.33 -13.85 9.50
C ASN A 70 -18.83 -13.49 9.49
N LYS A 71 -19.75 -14.46 9.69
CA LYS A 71 -21.20 -14.21 9.67
C LYS A 71 -21.94 -14.79 10.85
N TRP A 72 -22.95 -14.04 11.29
CA TRP A 72 -23.85 -14.39 12.38
C TRP A 72 -25.29 -14.34 11.87
N ARG A 73 -26.11 -15.27 12.37
CA ARG A 73 -27.55 -15.30 12.13
C ARG A 73 -28.26 -14.96 13.42
N LEU A 74 -29.05 -13.91 13.38
CA LEU A 74 -29.95 -13.47 14.43
C LEU A 74 -31.34 -14.02 14.14
N PHE A 75 -31.91 -14.78 15.07
CA PHE A 75 -33.25 -15.36 14.90
C PHE A 75 -34.29 -14.43 15.50
N ASN A 76 -35.01 -13.73 14.63
CA ASN A 76 -36.16 -12.87 14.92
C ASN A 76 -37.31 -13.18 13.95
N THR A 77 -38.55 -12.89 14.36
CA THR A 77 -39.75 -13.26 13.59
C THR A 77 -40.34 -12.11 12.78
N ASP A 78 -40.07 -10.87 13.15
CA ASP A 78 -40.68 -9.69 12.53
C ASP A 78 -39.65 -8.55 12.38
N PHE A 79 -40.11 -7.45 11.78
CA PHE A 79 -39.39 -6.19 11.73
C PHE A 79 -39.42 -5.50 13.10
N GLU A 80 -38.36 -5.68 13.87
CA GLU A 80 -38.26 -5.16 15.24
C GLU A 80 -36.92 -4.45 15.45
N LEU A 81 -36.91 -3.46 16.35
CA LEU A 81 -35.69 -2.77 16.72
C LEU A 81 -34.85 -3.69 17.63
N ILE A 82 -33.64 -4.00 17.20
CA ILE A 82 -32.73 -4.91 17.90
C ILE A 82 -31.44 -4.16 18.24
N THR A 83 -30.89 -4.51 19.40
CA THR A 83 -29.54 -4.14 19.81
C THR A 83 -28.63 -5.35 19.76
N VAL A 84 -27.50 -5.24 19.06
CA VAL A 84 -26.42 -6.23 19.05
C VAL A 84 -25.18 -5.62 19.70
N GLU A 85 -24.60 -6.31 20.67
CA GLU A 85 -23.43 -5.88 21.44
C GLU A 85 -22.30 -6.89 21.28
N TYR A 86 -21.07 -6.41 21.17
CA TYR A 86 -19.86 -7.23 21.07
C TYR A 86 -18.61 -6.41 21.39
N ASP A 87 -17.52 -7.10 21.67
CA ASP A 87 -16.22 -6.49 21.88
C ASP A 87 -15.30 -6.78 20.69
N VAL A 88 -14.36 -5.87 20.43
CA VAL A 88 -13.34 -6.00 19.37
C VAL A 88 -11.96 -5.84 19.97
N TYR A 89 -11.10 -6.86 19.86
CA TYR A 89 -9.69 -6.76 20.22
C TYR A 89 -8.89 -6.00 19.15
N ALA A 90 -8.36 -4.84 19.51
CA ALA A 90 -7.73 -3.87 18.63
C ALA A 90 -6.27 -3.59 19.01
N TYR A 91 -5.37 -4.49 18.64
CA TYR A 91 -3.92 -4.33 18.86
C TYR A 91 -3.09 -4.66 17.60
N ASP A 92 -3.59 -4.25 16.43
CA ASP A 92 -2.88 -4.32 15.16
C ASP A 92 -2.38 -2.91 14.80
N LEU A 93 -1.09 -2.63 15.07
CA LEU A 93 -0.46 -1.36 14.70
C LEU A 93 -0.16 -1.35 13.20
N SER A 94 -1.20 -1.20 12.39
CA SER A 94 -1.12 -0.99 10.95
C SER A 94 -2.24 -0.10 10.44
N VAL A 95 -2.16 0.28 9.17
CA VAL A 95 -3.15 1.12 8.48
C VAL A 95 -4.41 0.35 8.03
N ARG A 96 -4.51 -0.95 8.36
CA ARG A 96 -5.52 -1.89 7.79
C ARG A 96 -6.49 -2.47 8.81
N GLY A 97 -6.14 -2.39 10.09
CA GLY A 97 -6.90 -2.98 11.20
C GLY A 97 -7.41 -1.92 12.16
N ALA A 98 -7.39 -2.26 13.46
CA ALA A 98 -7.67 -1.35 14.55
C ALA A 98 -6.58 -1.45 15.62
N TYR A 99 -6.27 -0.31 16.24
CA TYR A 99 -5.28 -0.19 17.30
C TYR A 99 -5.80 0.73 18.40
N VAL A 100 -5.80 0.25 19.64
CA VAL A 100 -6.29 0.99 20.80
C VAL A 100 -5.30 0.83 21.95
N ASP A 101 -4.77 1.95 22.43
CA ASP A 101 -4.02 2.03 23.69
C ASP A 101 -4.19 3.43 24.32
N GLN A 102 -3.41 3.73 25.35
CA GLN A 102 -3.42 5.01 26.06
C GLN A 102 -2.97 6.23 25.24
N ASN A 103 -2.43 6.03 24.03
CA ASN A 103 -1.85 7.07 23.19
C ASN A 103 -2.62 7.27 21.87
N ARG A 104 -3.34 6.24 21.41
CA ARG A 104 -4.00 6.25 20.10
C ARG A 104 -5.20 5.31 20.07
N LEU A 105 -6.31 5.80 19.53
CA LEU A 105 -7.49 5.02 19.18
C LEU A 105 -7.69 5.14 17.66
N TYR A 106 -7.31 4.12 16.91
CA TYR A 106 -7.44 4.07 15.47
C TYR A 106 -8.33 2.90 15.07
N VAL A 107 -9.33 3.16 14.23
CA VAL A 107 -10.31 2.15 13.81
C VAL A 107 -10.55 2.26 12.32
N ASN A 108 -10.28 1.18 11.59
CA ASN A 108 -10.95 0.92 10.31
C ASN A 108 -12.31 0.26 10.59
N PRO A 109 -13.45 0.88 10.26
CA PRO A 109 -14.75 0.26 10.55
C PRO A 109 -14.95 -1.09 9.85
N ALA A 110 -14.25 -1.37 8.75
CA ALA A 110 -14.22 -2.69 8.09
C ALA A 110 -13.82 -3.86 9.02
N CYS A 111 -13.08 -3.59 10.10
CA CYS A 111 -12.64 -4.61 11.05
C CYS A 111 -13.39 -4.58 12.39
N ALA A 112 -14.28 -3.61 12.61
CA ALA A 112 -14.95 -3.40 13.89
C ALA A 112 -16.47 -3.28 13.80
N CYS A 113 -17.05 -2.92 12.65
CA CYS A 113 -18.49 -2.67 12.51
C CYS A 113 -19.16 -3.78 11.67
N LEU A 114 -19.99 -4.62 12.29
CA LEU A 114 -20.80 -5.62 11.60
C LEU A 114 -21.83 -4.98 10.66
N GLY A 115 -21.78 -5.31 9.37
CA GLY A 115 -22.79 -4.96 8.37
C GLY A 115 -24.00 -5.87 8.42
N LEU A 116 -25.11 -5.41 7.84
CA LEU A 116 -26.38 -6.13 7.77
C LEU A 116 -26.72 -6.50 6.33
N GLU A 117 -26.88 -7.79 6.06
CA GLU A 117 -27.28 -8.28 4.74
C GLU A 117 -28.68 -7.75 4.37
N GLY A 118 -28.80 -7.17 3.17
CA GLY A 118 -30.05 -6.58 2.66
C GLY A 118 -30.38 -5.18 3.20
N GLN A 119 -29.46 -4.57 3.96
CA GLN A 119 -29.62 -3.24 4.54
C GLN A 119 -28.38 -2.35 4.33
N GLU A 120 -27.52 -2.67 3.36
CA GLU A 120 -26.23 -2.04 3.12
C GLU A 120 -26.36 -0.56 2.75
N GLU A 121 -27.44 -0.19 2.04
CA GLU A 121 -27.73 1.19 1.59
C GLU A 121 -28.35 2.09 2.66
N ASN A 122 -28.61 1.56 3.86
CA ASN A 122 -29.13 2.38 4.95
C ASN A 122 -28.09 3.41 5.39
N GLN A 123 -28.55 4.64 5.64
CA GLN A 123 -27.74 5.66 6.31
C GLN A 123 -27.18 5.14 7.64
N VAL A 124 -25.95 5.55 7.94
CA VAL A 124 -25.20 5.09 9.10
C VAL A 124 -24.80 6.28 9.97
N GLU A 125 -25.08 6.17 11.27
CA GLU A 125 -24.59 7.08 12.29
C GLU A 125 -23.68 6.31 13.26
N VAL A 126 -22.56 6.91 13.64
CA VAL A 126 -21.59 6.34 14.59
C VAL A 126 -21.36 7.34 15.71
N GLU A 127 -21.77 6.99 16.93
CA GLU A 127 -21.42 7.71 18.14
C GLU A 127 -20.15 7.12 18.75
N VAL A 128 -19.17 7.97 19.01
CA VAL A 128 -17.87 7.59 19.56
C VAL A 128 -17.71 8.23 20.93
N PHE A 129 -17.48 7.41 21.96
CA PHE A 129 -17.35 7.84 23.35
C PHE A 129 -15.93 7.58 23.87
N LEU A 130 -15.28 8.65 24.33
CA LEU A 130 -13.96 8.57 24.94
C LEU A 130 -14.06 8.50 26.47
N PRO A 131 -13.24 7.63 27.11
CA PRO A 131 -13.10 7.63 28.56
C PRO A 131 -12.54 8.97 29.03
N ASN A 132 -12.80 9.32 30.29
CA ASN A 132 -12.48 10.64 30.85
C ASN A 132 -11.03 11.06 30.64
N GLU A 133 -10.10 10.12 30.78
CA GLU A 133 -8.66 10.33 30.62
C GLU A 133 -8.25 10.68 29.19
N LEU A 134 -9.00 10.21 28.18
CA LEU A 134 -8.67 10.37 26.76
C LEU A 134 -9.49 11.48 26.07
N LYS A 135 -10.38 12.18 26.79
CA LYS A 135 -11.20 13.28 26.23
C LYS A 135 -10.41 14.47 25.66
N HIS A 136 -9.09 14.48 25.82
CA HIS A 136 -8.19 15.46 25.23
C HIS A 136 -7.78 15.11 23.79
N PHE A 137 -7.99 13.87 23.34
CA PHE A 137 -7.71 13.46 21.98
C PHE A 137 -8.56 14.22 20.96
N GLN A 138 -7.97 14.44 19.79
CA GLN A 138 -8.61 15.08 18.65
C GLN A 138 -8.98 14.04 17.61
N LEU A 139 -10.15 14.20 17.00
CA LEU A 139 -10.63 13.32 15.93
C LEU A 139 -10.03 13.72 14.58
N ALA A 140 -9.56 12.73 13.81
CA ALA A 140 -9.26 12.84 12.40
C ALA A 140 -10.04 11.77 11.63
N THR A 141 -10.75 12.16 10.56
CA THR A 141 -11.51 11.26 9.69
C THR A 141 -11.96 11.98 8.43
N GLY A 142 -12.18 11.24 7.34
CA GLY A 142 -12.86 11.74 6.15
C GLY A 142 -14.39 11.86 6.30
N LEU A 143 -14.99 11.31 7.37
CA LEU A 143 -16.45 11.42 7.56
C LEU A 143 -16.88 12.80 8.02
N ALA A 144 -18.09 13.19 7.59
CA ALA A 144 -18.80 14.30 8.21
C ALA A 144 -19.02 13.99 9.69
N HIS A 145 -18.60 14.91 10.55
CA HIS A 145 -18.64 14.70 11.99
C HIS A 145 -19.03 15.96 12.75
N GLN A 146 -19.51 15.76 13.98
CA GLN A 146 -19.83 16.81 14.93
C GLN A 146 -19.44 16.38 16.35
N SER A 147 -19.11 17.36 17.20
CA SER A 147 -18.91 17.14 18.63
C SER A 147 -19.62 18.25 19.40
N LEU A 148 -20.71 17.89 20.09
CA LEU A 148 -21.45 18.82 20.94
C LEU A 148 -20.97 18.78 22.40
N VAL A 149 -20.28 17.70 22.77
CA VAL A 149 -19.78 17.44 24.13
C VAL A 149 -18.37 16.89 24.03
N LYS A 150 -17.44 17.44 24.82
CA LYS A 150 -16.05 16.99 24.85
C LYS A 150 -15.96 15.49 25.12
N GLY A 151 -15.22 14.77 24.28
CA GLY A 151 -15.08 13.32 24.36
C GLY A 151 -16.24 12.53 23.76
N ARG A 152 -17.14 13.18 23.01
CA ARG A 152 -18.20 12.53 22.24
C ARG A 152 -18.21 13.06 20.82
N HIS A 153 -18.22 12.16 19.85
CA HIS A 153 -18.26 12.51 18.43
C HIS A 153 -19.39 11.74 17.76
N THR A 154 -20.11 12.39 16.86
CA THR A 154 -21.08 11.73 15.97
C THR A 154 -20.53 11.81 14.55
N LEU A 155 -20.30 10.66 13.92
CA LEU A 155 -19.86 10.52 12.53
C LEU A 155 -21.04 10.06 11.68
N LYS A 156 -21.10 10.51 10.42
CA LYS A 156 -22.18 10.14 9.49
C LYS A 156 -21.62 9.59 8.19
N ALA A 157 -22.15 8.44 7.77
CA ALA A 157 -21.89 7.83 6.48
C ALA A 157 -23.20 7.59 5.73
N LYS A 158 -23.15 7.71 4.40
CA LYS A 158 -24.31 7.55 3.50
C LYS A 158 -24.83 6.12 3.51
N ASN A 159 -23.94 5.14 3.61
CA ASN A 159 -24.23 3.71 3.61
C ASN A 159 -23.08 2.92 4.24
N TYR A 160 -23.23 1.59 4.35
CA TYR A 160 -22.21 0.73 4.95
C TYR A 160 -20.89 0.74 4.17
N ALA A 161 -20.94 0.82 2.84
CA ALA A 161 -19.75 0.90 2.00
C ALA A 161 -18.90 2.14 2.30
N GLN A 162 -19.52 3.31 2.50
CA GLN A 162 -18.78 4.51 2.92
C GLN A 162 -18.21 4.35 4.34
N LEU A 163 -18.98 3.77 5.28
CA LEU A 163 -18.50 3.57 6.65
C LEU A 163 -17.19 2.77 6.67
N ILE A 164 -17.17 1.60 6.02
CA ILE A 164 -16.01 0.70 6.06
C ILE A 164 -14.80 1.20 5.27
N ASP A 165 -15.00 2.25 4.47
CA ASP A 165 -13.97 2.91 3.67
C ASP A 165 -13.60 4.30 4.23
N SER A 166 -13.94 4.55 5.50
CA SER A 166 -13.63 5.80 6.19
C SER A 166 -13.07 5.53 7.59
N PRO A 167 -11.75 5.33 7.73
CA PRO A 167 -11.14 5.21 9.04
C PRO A 167 -11.26 6.49 9.85
N PHE A 168 -11.08 6.34 11.16
CA PHE A 168 -10.92 7.46 12.06
C PHE A 168 -9.83 7.21 13.10
N GLU A 169 -9.20 8.30 13.51
CA GLU A 169 -8.19 8.33 14.57
C GLU A 169 -8.57 9.34 15.65
N LEU A 170 -8.39 8.94 16.91
CA LEU A 170 -8.37 9.82 18.08
C LEU A 170 -7.03 9.67 18.78
N ALA A 171 -6.23 10.74 18.80
CA ALA A 171 -4.94 10.76 19.49
C ALA A 171 -4.58 12.19 19.93
N ASP A 172 -3.48 12.31 20.67
CA ASP A 172 -2.74 13.57 20.71
C ASP A 172 -1.99 13.74 19.38
N GLN A 173 -2.26 14.85 18.68
CA GLN A 173 -1.91 15.02 17.27
C GLN A 173 -1.29 16.40 17.04
N THR A 174 -0.22 16.42 16.25
CA THR A 174 0.18 17.63 15.53
C THR A 174 -0.70 17.77 14.30
N ARG A 175 -1.24 18.97 14.06
CA ARG A 175 -2.27 19.20 13.05
C ARG A 175 -2.09 20.52 12.33
N PHE A 176 -2.27 20.51 11.02
CA PHE A 176 -2.41 21.73 10.21
C PHE A 176 -3.39 21.53 9.07
N SER A 177 -3.90 22.65 8.56
CA SER A 177 -4.80 22.69 7.40
C SER A 177 -4.19 23.53 6.28
N PHE A 178 -4.56 23.20 5.04
CA PHE A 178 -4.19 23.92 3.84
C PHE A 178 -5.31 23.79 2.79
N GLU A 179 -5.16 24.51 1.68
CA GLU A 179 -6.10 24.44 0.57
C GLU A 179 -5.32 24.13 -0.71
N ALA A 180 -5.79 23.18 -1.51
CA ALA A 180 -5.24 22.88 -2.83
C ALA A 180 -6.37 23.05 -3.85
N ASN A 181 -6.20 23.97 -4.81
CA ASN A 181 -7.19 24.28 -5.85
C ASN A 181 -8.63 24.54 -5.30
N GLY A 182 -8.78 25.23 -4.16
CA GLY A 182 -10.10 25.48 -3.56
C GLY A 182 -10.63 24.37 -2.65
N ILE A 183 -9.90 23.27 -2.49
CA ILE A 183 -10.33 22.09 -1.72
C ILE A 183 -9.62 22.08 -0.37
N ALA A 184 -10.39 21.96 0.70
CA ALA A 184 -9.88 21.93 2.07
C ALA A 184 -9.14 20.62 2.37
N HIS A 185 -7.95 20.73 2.92
CA HIS A 185 -7.13 19.60 3.33
C HIS A 185 -6.75 19.70 4.81
N GLU A 186 -6.67 18.54 5.46
CA GLU A 186 -6.16 18.39 6.81
C GLU A 186 -5.03 17.36 6.83
N PHE A 187 -4.02 17.63 7.63
CA PHE A 187 -2.91 16.72 7.86
C PHE A 187 -2.71 16.56 9.37
N VAL A 188 -2.69 15.31 9.83
CA VAL A 188 -2.46 14.98 11.24
C VAL A 188 -1.33 14.00 11.39
N VAL A 189 -0.53 14.20 12.43
CA VAL A 189 0.54 13.28 12.83
C VAL A 189 0.38 12.93 14.31
N SER A 190 0.23 11.64 14.60
CA SER A 190 0.27 11.08 15.95
C SER A 190 1.59 10.33 16.20
N GLY A 191 1.87 10.07 17.48
CA GLY A 191 3.14 9.47 17.92
C GLY A 191 4.24 10.50 18.18
N LYS A 192 5.38 10.04 18.71
CA LYS A 192 6.51 10.94 19.03
C LYS A 192 7.29 11.31 17.77
N HIS A 193 7.32 12.61 17.45
CA HIS A 193 8.08 13.15 16.32
C HIS A 193 8.59 14.58 16.61
N ALA A 194 9.40 15.10 15.70
CA ALA A 194 9.88 16.49 15.68
C ALA A 194 9.65 17.14 14.30
N MET A 195 8.57 16.73 13.62
CA MET A 195 8.18 17.23 12.30
C MET A 195 8.15 18.77 12.23
N ASN A 196 8.77 19.32 11.20
CA ASN A 196 8.65 20.70 10.78
C ASN A 196 7.32 20.87 10.01
N GLU A 197 6.29 21.31 10.73
CA GLU A 197 4.93 21.49 10.22
C GLU A 197 4.86 22.43 9.00
N GLN A 198 5.60 23.54 9.05
CA GLN A 198 5.58 24.53 7.97
C GLN A 198 6.18 23.95 6.69
N ARG A 199 7.29 23.20 6.81
CA ARG A 199 7.90 22.52 5.66
C ARG A 199 6.96 21.48 5.07
N MET A 200 6.38 20.63 5.92
CA MET A 200 5.41 19.61 5.48
C MET A 200 4.24 20.23 4.73
N LYS A 201 3.60 21.25 5.32
CA LYS A 201 2.47 21.96 4.72
C LYS A 201 2.79 22.48 3.32
N GLN A 202 3.96 23.13 3.16
CA GLN A 202 4.36 23.71 1.88
C GLN A 202 4.54 22.67 0.78
N ASP A 203 5.13 21.53 1.10
CA ASP A 203 5.40 20.49 0.10
C ASP A 203 4.14 19.70 -0.25
N ILE A 204 3.34 19.31 0.75
CA ILE A 204 2.11 18.56 0.49
C ILE A 204 1.07 19.38 -0.29
N GLU A 205 0.97 20.69 -0.03
CA GLU A 205 0.09 21.59 -0.78
C GLU A 205 0.46 21.62 -2.28
N LYS A 206 1.76 21.64 -2.60
CA LYS A 206 2.22 21.58 -4.00
C LYS A 206 1.90 20.25 -4.65
N ILE A 207 2.12 19.13 -3.95
CA ILE A 207 1.83 17.77 -4.46
C ILE A 207 0.34 17.66 -4.77
N CYS A 208 -0.53 17.95 -3.79
CA CYS A 208 -1.97 17.87 -3.97
C CYS A 208 -2.48 18.78 -5.10
N SER A 209 -1.97 20.02 -5.18
CA SER A 209 -2.35 20.96 -6.25
C SER A 209 -1.94 20.46 -7.64
N THR A 210 -0.78 19.80 -7.74
CA THR A 210 -0.26 19.26 -9.00
C THR A 210 -1.15 18.13 -9.51
N GLU A 211 -1.53 17.20 -8.64
CA GLU A 211 -2.42 16.08 -9.01
C GLU A 211 -3.82 16.56 -9.39
N ILE A 212 -4.43 17.47 -8.61
CA ILE A 212 -5.74 18.04 -8.95
C ILE A 212 -5.68 18.72 -10.33
N THR A 213 -4.61 19.46 -10.61
CA THR A 213 -4.44 20.15 -11.88
C THR A 213 -4.26 19.16 -13.05
N MET A 214 -3.53 18.05 -12.84
CA MET A 214 -3.33 17.01 -13.85
C MET A 214 -4.66 16.39 -14.31
N PHE A 215 -5.56 16.08 -13.38
CA PHE A 215 -6.88 15.52 -13.65
C PHE A 215 -7.94 16.59 -13.98
N GLY A 216 -7.70 17.86 -13.66
CA GLY A 216 -8.60 18.99 -13.88
C GLY A 216 -9.71 19.17 -12.83
N SER A 217 -9.98 18.15 -12.01
CA SER A 217 -10.86 18.20 -10.84
C SER A 217 -10.58 17.01 -9.91
N ALA A 218 -11.09 17.07 -8.68
CA ALA A 218 -10.97 15.99 -7.70
C ALA A 218 -12.32 15.24 -7.48
N PRO A 219 -12.29 13.94 -7.16
CA PRO A 219 -13.48 13.16 -6.82
C PRO A 219 -13.94 13.33 -5.37
N PHE A 220 -13.41 14.31 -4.63
CA PHE A 220 -13.70 14.59 -3.23
C PHE A 220 -13.84 16.10 -2.97
N GLU A 221 -14.50 16.44 -1.86
CA GLU A 221 -14.76 17.84 -1.45
C GLU A 221 -13.81 18.34 -0.36
N ASN A 222 -13.13 17.41 0.32
CA ASN A 222 -12.11 17.64 1.34
C ASN A 222 -11.20 16.42 1.40
N TYR A 223 -10.03 16.51 2.02
CA TYR A 223 -9.15 15.35 2.19
C TYR A 223 -8.38 15.37 3.52
N THR A 224 -8.24 14.22 4.17
CA THR A 224 -7.51 14.09 5.44
C THR A 224 -6.37 13.07 5.37
N PHE A 225 -5.15 13.50 5.64
CA PHE A 225 -3.99 12.61 5.84
C PHE A 225 -3.85 12.25 7.31
N MET A 226 -4.03 10.97 7.67
CA MET A 226 -3.87 10.47 9.04
C MET A 226 -2.55 9.70 9.17
N THR A 227 -1.53 10.30 9.81
CA THR A 227 -0.18 9.73 9.86
C THR A 227 0.22 9.29 11.26
N MET A 228 0.72 8.06 11.40
CA MET A 228 1.35 7.55 12.62
C MET A 228 2.88 7.52 12.49
N ALA A 229 3.59 8.24 13.36
CA ALA A 229 5.05 8.25 13.41
C ALA A 229 5.59 7.14 14.33
N THR A 230 6.39 6.22 13.77
CA THR A 230 7.00 5.08 14.49
C THR A 230 8.53 5.12 14.43
N GLY A 231 9.19 4.02 14.82
CA GLY A 231 10.63 3.88 14.65
C GLY A 231 11.04 3.32 13.28
N ASN A 232 10.21 2.46 12.69
CA ASN A 232 10.61 1.67 11.51
C ASN A 232 9.44 1.12 10.65
N SER A 233 8.18 1.41 10.99
CA SER A 233 7.02 0.91 10.24
C SER A 233 6.70 1.84 9.09
N TYR A 234 6.37 1.30 7.93
CA TYR A 234 6.06 2.06 6.71
C TYR A 234 4.86 1.45 5.98
N GLY A 235 3.96 2.28 5.48
CA GLY A 235 2.84 1.89 4.62
C GLY A 235 1.70 2.89 4.62
N GLY A 236 0.82 2.77 3.62
CA GLY A 236 -0.40 3.56 3.48
C GLY A 236 -1.60 2.69 3.14
N LEU A 237 -2.79 3.28 3.25
CA LEU A 237 -4.03 2.73 2.73
C LEU A 237 -4.94 3.88 2.27
N GLU A 238 -5.40 3.75 1.04
CA GLU A 238 -6.16 4.76 0.33
C GLU A 238 -7.66 4.72 0.67
N HIS A 239 -8.26 5.91 0.82
CA HIS A 239 -9.70 6.07 0.98
C HIS A 239 -10.21 7.23 0.10
N PRO A 240 -11.52 7.31 -0.18
CA PRO A 240 -12.05 8.26 -1.17
C PRO A 240 -11.73 9.72 -0.88
N ASN A 241 -11.62 10.08 0.41
CA ASN A 241 -11.32 11.43 0.86
C ASN A 241 -10.41 11.46 2.10
N SER A 242 -9.63 10.41 2.31
CA SER A 242 -8.60 10.36 3.35
C SER A 242 -7.56 9.29 3.04
N THR A 243 -6.49 9.24 3.82
CA THR A 243 -5.56 8.12 3.83
C THR A 243 -5.08 7.83 5.24
N SER A 244 -4.80 6.57 5.53
CA SER A 244 -4.12 6.14 6.74
C SER A 244 -2.66 5.82 6.43
N LEU A 245 -1.73 6.52 7.06
CA LEU A 245 -0.28 6.40 6.85
C LEU A 245 0.41 5.95 8.14
N ILE A 246 1.48 5.17 7.98
CA ILE A 246 2.43 4.86 9.04
C ILE A 246 3.83 5.00 8.47
N THR A 247 4.72 5.70 9.17
CA THR A 247 6.07 5.99 8.67
C THR A 247 7.10 6.02 9.81
N PRO A 248 8.39 5.71 9.58
CA PRO A 248 9.45 6.05 10.52
C PRO A 248 9.47 7.55 10.77
N ARG A 249 9.62 7.98 12.02
CA ARG A 249 9.64 9.40 12.40
C ARG A 249 10.76 10.20 11.74
N ASP A 250 11.83 9.53 11.32
CA ASP A 250 12.97 10.15 10.65
C ASP A 250 12.68 10.46 9.17
N ASP A 251 11.57 9.95 8.62
CA ASP A 251 11.08 10.29 7.29
C ASP A 251 10.30 11.62 7.30
N LEU A 252 9.93 12.12 8.49
CA LEU A 252 9.28 13.41 8.61
C LEU A 252 10.33 14.53 8.57
N PRO A 253 10.06 15.66 7.90
CA PRO A 253 11.01 16.75 7.74
C PRO A 253 11.37 17.33 9.11
N LYS A 254 12.65 17.59 9.35
CA LYS A 254 13.12 18.16 10.61
C LYS A 254 13.24 19.69 10.52
N ALA A 255 13.53 20.34 11.63
CA ALA A 255 13.70 21.80 11.66
C ALA A 255 14.82 22.29 10.73
N ASP A 256 15.85 21.46 10.51
CA ASP A 256 16.99 21.67 9.63
C ASP A 256 16.86 20.95 8.27
N GLU A 257 15.64 20.56 7.87
CA GLU A 257 15.41 19.88 6.58
C GLU A 257 15.96 20.74 5.42
N PRO A 258 16.83 20.17 4.56
CA PRO A 258 17.39 20.88 3.42
C PRO A 258 16.34 21.34 2.42
N ILE A 259 16.71 22.30 1.55
CA ILE A 259 15.84 22.77 0.46
C ILE A 259 15.43 21.59 -0.42
N GLU A 260 16.43 20.86 -0.92
CA GLU A 260 16.20 19.56 -1.56
C GLU A 260 15.90 18.54 -0.45
N PRO A 261 14.71 17.90 -0.44
CA PRO A 261 14.34 16.94 0.58
C PRO A 261 15.39 15.83 0.75
N SER A 262 15.67 15.44 1.99
CA SER A 262 16.48 14.26 2.30
C SER A 262 15.83 12.98 1.74
N LYS A 263 16.61 11.91 1.54
CA LYS A 263 16.08 10.65 0.98
C LYS A 263 14.94 10.05 1.81
N ASP A 264 15.01 10.17 3.14
CA ASP A 264 13.95 9.70 4.03
C ASP A 264 12.70 10.56 3.88
N TYR A 265 12.83 11.89 3.75
CA TYR A 265 11.69 12.75 3.49
C TYR A 265 11.09 12.59 2.10
N GLN A 266 11.91 12.39 1.06
CA GLN A 266 11.43 12.02 -0.29
C GLN A 266 10.60 10.73 -0.24
N ARG A 267 11.03 9.72 0.51
CA ARG A 267 10.27 8.47 0.70
C ARG A 267 8.90 8.70 1.33
N PHE A 268 8.77 9.64 2.26
CA PHE A 268 7.47 9.98 2.85
C PHE A 268 6.60 10.83 1.93
N LEU A 269 7.17 11.80 1.24
CA LEU A 269 6.45 12.59 0.25
C LEU A 269 5.91 11.71 -0.89
N GLY A 270 6.71 10.74 -1.34
CA GLY A 270 6.30 9.72 -2.30
C GLY A 270 5.12 8.89 -1.78
N LEU A 271 5.13 8.48 -0.50
CA LEU A 271 3.99 7.81 0.12
C LEU A 271 2.72 8.69 0.11
N CYS A 272 2.83 9.96 0.52
CA CYS A 272 1.69 10.86 0.49
C CYS A 272 1.14 11.08 -0.93
N SER A 273 2.02 11.24 -1.91
CA SER A 273 1.71 11.37 -3.34
C SER A 273 0.97 10.12 -3.84
N HIS A 274 1.50 8.93 -3.52
CA HIS A 274 0.91 7.63 -3.87
C HIS A 274 -0.54 7.48 -3.38
N GLU A 275 -0.73 7.70 -2.08
CA GLU A 275 -2.03 7.49 -1.43
C GLU A 275 -3.06 8.58 -1.79
N TYR A 276 -2.59 9.79 -2.11
CA TYR A 276 -3.45 10.86 -2.59
C TYR A 276 -3.89 10.62 -4.04
N PHE A 277 -2.97 10.17 -4.91
CA PHE A 277 -3.28 9.78 -6.30
C PHE A 277 -4.31 8.66 -6.35
N HIS A 278 -4.28 7.77 -5.35
CA HIS A 278 -5.27 6.71 -5.22
C HIS A 278 -6.71 7.20 -5.10
N SER A 279 -6.95 8.44 -4.70
CA SER A 279 -8.29 9.05 -4.71
C SER A 279 -8.93 9.01 -6.10
N TRP A 280 -8.14 9.23 -7.15
CA TRP A 280 -8.58 9.00 -8.53
C TRP A 280 -8.49 7.53 -8.90
N LEU A 281 -7.39 6.85 -8.55
CA LEU A 281 -7.07 5.49 -8.99
C LEU A 281 -6.52 4.65 -7.83
N VAL A 282 -7.27 3.93 -7.00
CA VAL A 282 -8.40 3.09 -7.39
C VAL A 282 -9.74 3.50 -6.78
N LYS A 283 -9.80 4.60 -6.02
CA LYS A 283 -11.04 4.95 -5.31
C LYS A 283 -12.14 5.45 -6.24
N PHE A 284 -11.83 6.14 -7.33
CA PHE A 284 -12.86 6.63 -8.25
C PHE A 284 -12.90 5.84 -9.57
N ILE A 285 -11.75 5.70 -10.21
CA ILE A 285 -11.49 4.84 -11.36
C ILE A 285 -11.09 3.47 -10.82
N ARG A 286 -11.81 2.41 -11.17
CA ARG A 286 -11.56 1.07 -10.62
C ARG A 286 -11.82 -0.04 -11.62
N PRO A 287 -11.33 -1.27 -11.37
CA PRO A 287 -11.77 -2.45 -12.12
C PRO A 287 -13.29 -2.61 -12.04
N GLU A 288 -13.92 -3.11 -13.10
CA GLU A 288 -15.36 -3.41 -13.12
C GLU A 288 -15.78 -4.34 -11.96
N ASN A 289 -14.93 -5.31 -11.60
CA ASN A 289 -15.21 -6.23 -10.50
C ASN A 289 -15.02 -5.63 -9.09
N PHE A 290 -14.52 -4.39 -8.98
CA PHE A 290 -14.36 -3.65 -7.72
C PHE A 290 -15.41 -2.54 -7.54
N VAL A 291 -16.39 -2.44 -8.44
CA VAL A 291 -17.55 -1.56 -8.26
C VAL A 291 -18.34 -1.96 -7.02
N ASN A 292 -18.63 -3.26 -6.91
CA ASN A 292 -19.26 -3.87 -5.74
C ASN A 292 -18.34 -4.96 -5.23
N TYR A 293 -17.56 -4.66 -4.20
CA TYR A 293 -16.65 -5.63 -3.61
C TYR A 293 -17.41 -6.82 -3.01
N ASP A 294 -16.99 -8.05 -3.30
CA ASP A 294 -17.32 -9.21 -2.46
C ASP A 294 -16.28 -9.32 -1.35
N LEU A 295 -16.60 -8.73 -0.19
CA LEU A 295 -15.70 -8.69 0.96
C LEU A 295 -15.62 -10.02 1.73
N ASN A 296 -16.23 -11.09 1.24
CA ASN A 296 -16.19 -12.41 1.88
C ASN A 296 -15.11 -13.34 1.30
N LYS A 297 -14.64 -13.06 0.08
CA LYS A 297 -13.68 -13.89 -0.66
C LYS A 297 -12.69 -13.03 -1.45
N GLU A 298 -11.70 -13.67 -2.07
CA GLU A 298 -10.72 -13.00 -2.93
C GLU A 298 -11.39 -12.37 -4.15
N GLY A 299 -11.04 -11.11 -4.43
CA GLY A 299 -11.41 -10.37 -5.64
C GLY A 299 -10.27 -10.38 -6.65
N TYR A 300 -10.21 -11.40 -7.51
CA TYR A 300 -9.13 -11.54 -8.50
C TYR A 300 -9.22 -10.48 -9.62
N THR A 301 -8.08 -9.88 -9.96
CA THR A 301 -7.96 -8.98 -11.11
C THR A 301 -6.55 -9.02 -11.68
N SER A 302 -6.42 -8.99 -13.00
CA SER A 302 -5.16 -8.91 -13.73
C SER A 302 -4.66 -7.45 -13.89
N LEU A 303 -5.36 -6.47 -13.31
CA LEU A 303 -5.20 -5.05 -13.63
C LEU A 303 -4.43 -4.23 -12.58
N LEU A 304 -3.90 -4.83 -11.51
CA LEU A 304 -3.16 -4.07 -10.49
C LEU A 304 -1.91 -3.38 -11.05
N TRP A 305 -1.31 -3.87 -12.14
CA TRP A 305 -0.25 -3.13 -12.84
C TRP A 305 -0.69 -1.75 -13.36
N ILE A 306 -2.00 -1.51 -13.53
CA ILE A 306 -2.57 -0.19 -13.78
C ILE A 306 -2.76 0.53 -12.45
N PHE A 307 -3.56 -0.02 -11.54
CA PHE A 307 -4.01 0.68 -10.32
C PHE A 307 -2.89 0.97 -9.33
N GLU A 308 -1.87 0.14 -9.31
CA GLU A 308 -0.73 0.23 -8.40
C GLU A 308 0.53 0.63 -9.17
N GLY A 309 0.70 0.08 -10.37
CA GLY A 309 1.83 0.41 -11.23
C GLY A 309 1.79 1.84 -11.77
N PHE A 310 0.64 2.34 -12.24
CA PHE A 310 0.57 3.73 -12.73
C PHE A 310 0.70 4.70 -11.57
N THR A 311 0.09 4.39 -10.43
CA THR A 311 0.28 5.16 -9.18
C THR A 311 1.76 5.21 -8.79
N SER A 312 2.48 4.09 -8.84
CA SER A 312 3.93 4.01 -8.58
C SER A 312 4.81 4.73 -9.62
N TYR A 313 4.26 5.12 -10.77
CA TYR A 313 4.96 5.98 -11.72
C TYR A 313 4.72 7.45 -11.42
N TYR A 314 3.47 7.78 -11.08
CA TYR A 314 3.09 9.16 -10.80
C TYR A 314 3.56 9.62 -9.42
N ASP A 315 3.66 8.75 -8.42
CA ASP A 315 4.03 9.17 -7.06
C ASP A 315 5.37 9.93 -7.03
N ASP A 316 6.42 9.40 -7.68
CA ASP A 316 7.74 10.01 -7.83
C ASP A 316 7.73 11.15 -8.88
N LEU A 317 7.03 10.99 -10.00
CA LEU A 317 6.97 12.01 -11.06
C LEU A 317 6.26 13.29 -10.60
N ILE A 318 5.24 13.17 -9.76
CA ILE A 318 4.52 14.30 -9.17
C ILE A 318 5.41 15.07 -8.20
N LEU A 319 6.33 14.42 -7.47
CA LEU A 319 7.30 15.15 -6.64
C LEU A 319 8.14 16.10 -7.49
N LEU A 320 8.54 15.66 -8.70
CA LEU A 320 9.27 16.51 -9.63
C LEU A 320 8.38 17.62 -10.21
N ARG A 321 7.19 17.27 -10.70
CA ARG A 321 6.27 18.21 -11.36
C ARG A 321 5.72 19.28 -10.41
N SER A 322 5.57 18.94 -9.14
CA SER A 322 5.22 19.88 -8.06
C SER A 322 6.38 20.81 -7.66
N GLY A 323 7.59 20.50 -8.12
CA GLY A 323 8.81 21.24 -7.78
C GLY A 323 9.28 21.02 -6.34
N VAL A 324 8.83 19.95 -5.69
CA VAL A 324 9.28 19.57 -4.33
C VAL A 324 10.66 18.90 -4.38
N VAL A 325 10.92 18.09 -5.40
CA VAL A 325 12.26 17.56 -5.70
C VAL A 325 12.75 18.08 -7.04
N ASN A 326 14.07 18.13 -7.21
CA ASN A 326 14.67 18.53 -8.47
C ASN A 326 14.82 17.35 -9.46
N GLN A 327 15.21 17.66 -10.71
CA GLN A 327 15.39 16.66 -11.77
C GLN A 327 16.42 15.58 -11.43
N ALA A 328 17.52 15.94 -10.76
CA ALA A 328 18.55 14.98 -10.38
C ALA A 328 18.02 13.97 -9.35
N SER A 329 17.28 14.44 -8.34
CA SER A 329 16.61 13.57 -7.37
C SER A 329 15.61 12.63 -8.04
N TYR A 330 14.79 13.13 -8.96
CA TYR A 330 13.87 12.27 -9.72
C TYR A 330 14.59 11.21 -10.57
N ILE A 331 15.70 11.56 -11.23
CA ILE A 331 16.49 10.59 -11.99
C ILE A 331 17.06 9.50 -11.06
N GLU A 332 17.46 9.85 -9.84
CA GLU A 332 17.90 8.86 -8.83
C GLU A 332 16.75 7.96 -8.36
N LEU A 333 15.54 8.49 -8.17
CA LEU A 333 14.34 7.71 -7.85
C LEU A 333 14.01 6.73 -8.99
N LEU A 334 13.99 7.22 -10.23
CA LEU A 334 13.74 6.40 -11.41
C LEU A 334 14.82 5.32 -11.60
N LYS A 335 16.09 5.68 -11.41
CA LYS A 335 17.20 4.73 -11.39
C LYS A 335 16.98 3.65 -10.33
N ALA A 336 16.53 3.99 -9.13
CA ALA A 336 16.27 3.02 -8.07
C ALA A 336 15.13 2.05 -8.43
N GLN A 337 14.09 2.50 -9.15
CA GLN A 337 13.03 1.63 -9.68
C GLN A 337 13.58 0.63 -10.72
N ILE A 338 14.41 1.10 -11.65
CA ILE A 338 15.02 0.25 -12.68
C ILE A 338 16.02 -0.73 -12.06
N ASP A 339 16.86 -0.29 -11.12
CA ASP A 339 17.81 -1.16 -10.41
C ASP A 339 17.07 -2.29 -9.68
N ARG A 340 15.95 -1.98 -9.01
CA ARG A 340 15.12 -2.97 -8.31
C ARG A 340 14.51 -3.98 -9.29
N TYR A 341 14.04 -3.50 -10.44
CA TYR A 341 13.53 -4.37 -11.50
C TYR A 341 14.64 -5.29 -12.02
N LEU A 342 15.79 -4.74 -12.43
CA LEU A 342 16.92 -5.50 -12.98
C LEU A 342 17.45 -6.57 -12.02
N GLN A 343 17.40 -6.30 -10.71
CA GLN A 343 17.89 -7.20 -9.66
C GLN A 343 16.87 -8.25 -9.19
N ASN A 344 15.61 -8.18 -9.63
CA ASN A 344 14.59 -9.18 -9.32
C ASN A 344 14.66 -10.33 -10.35
N PRO A 345 15.11 -11.54 -9.99
CA PRO A 345 15.13 -12.67 -10.94
C PRO A 345 13.72 -13.21 -11.27
N GLY A 346 12.73 -13.03 -10.38
CA GLY A 346 11.35 -13.42 -10.62
C GLY A 346 10.67 -12.71 -11.81
N ARG A 347 11.22 -11.59 -12.29
CA ARG A 347 10.75 -10.89 -13.51
C ARG A 347 10.83 -11.74 -14.78
N SER A 348 11.73 -12.74 -14.79
CA SER A 348 11.88 -13.71 -15.89
C SER A 348 10.98 -14.95 -15.71
N VAL A 349 10.18 -15.00 -14.65
CA VAL A 349 9.35 -16.16 -14.27
C VAL A 349 7.86 -15.83 -14.32
N GLN A 350 7.46 -14.64 -13.88
CA GLN A 350 6.07 -14.23 -13.78
C GLN A 350 5.82 -12.93 -14.55
N THR A 351 4.74 -12.90 -15.33
CA THR A 351 4.30 -11.67 -15.99
C THR A 351 3.70 -10.67 -14.99
N VAL A 352 3.58 -9.40 -15.35
CA VAL A 352 3.01 -8.38 -14.44
C VAL A 352 1.49 -8.56 -14.26
N SER A 353 0.82 -9.06 -15.31
CA SER A 353 -0.60 -9.42 -15.30
C SER A 353 -0.87 -10.58 -14.34
N GLU A 354 -0.07 -11.66 -14.41
CA GLU A 354 -0.15 -12.77 -13.45
C GLU A 354 0.19 -12.35 -12.03
N SER A 355 1.16 -11.45 -11.84
CA SER A 355 1.49 -10.92 -10.51
C SER A 355 0.30 -10.17 -9.88
N SER A 356 -0.44 -9.41 -10.70
CA SER A 356 -1.68 -8.76 -10.26
C SER A 356 -2.73 -9.77 -9.84
N PHE A 357 -2.95 -10.81 -10.65
CA PHE A 357 -3.92 -11.87 -10.37
C PHE A 357 -3.56 -12.65 -9.08
N ASP A 358 -2.28 -13.01 -8.93
CA ASP A 358 -1.75 -13.78 -7.81
C ASP A 358 -1.48 -12.92 -6.55
N ALA A 359 -1.91 -11.65 -6.51
CA ALA A 359 -1.62 -10.76 -5.39
C ALA A 359 -1.99 -11.39 -4.03
N TRP A 360 -3.15 -12.05 -3.96
CA TRP A 360 -3.72 -12.73 -2.80
C TRP A 360 -2.86 -13.86 -2.21
N VAL A 361 -2.02 -14.48 -3.05
CA VAL A 361 -1.31 -15.72 -2.70
C VAL A 361 0.21 -15.62 -2.80
N LYS A 362 0.75 -14.79 -3.70
CA LYS A 362 2.20 -14.59 -3.84
C LYS A 362 2.64 -13.26 -3.26
N PHE A 363 2.06 -12.15 -3.70
CA PHE A 363 2.54 -10.83 -3.32
C PHE A 363 2.28 -10.50 -1.85
N TYR A 364 1.07 -10.78 -1.35
CA TYR A 364 0.70 -10.50 0.05
C TYR A 364 1.13 -11.60 1.04
N ARG A 365 1.71 -12.70 0.56
CA ARG A 365 2.20 -13.83 1.37
C ARG A 365 3.64 -14.18 0.98
N GLN A 366 4.52 -13.18 1.04
CA GLN A 366 5.91 -13.35 0.66
C GLN A 366 6.65 -14.29 1.62
N ASP A 367 7.63 -14.98 1.04
CA ASP A 367 8.56 -15.91 1.66
C ASP A 367 9.97 -15.72 1.08
N GLU A 368 10.94 -16.53 1.53
CA GLU A 368 12.32 -16.47 1.06
C GLU A 368 12.48 -16.71 -0.45
N ASN A 369 11.50 -17.34 -1.10
CA ASN A 369 11.53 -17.71 -2.50
C ASN A 369 10.82 -16.67 -3.39
N SER A 370 10.09 -15.73 -2.81
CA SER A 370 9.27 -14.76 -3.54
C SER A 370 10.08 -13.93 -4.54
N ASN A 371 11.29 -13.50 -4.19
CA ASN A 371 12.16 -12.76 -5.13
C ASN A 371 12.64 -13.63 -6.32
N ASN A 372 12.71 -14.95 -6.17
CA ASN A 372 13.11 -15.89 -7.22
C ASN A 372 11.96 -16.25 -8.18
N ALA A 373 10.71 -16.16 -7.72
CA ALA A 373 9.57 -16.74 -8.40
C ALA A 373 8.48 -15.73 -8.80
N GLY A 374 8.49 -14.53 -8.22
CA GLY A 374 7.49 -13.52 -8.45
C GLY A 374 8.08 -12.19 -8.90
N THR A 375 7.32 -11.48 -9.72
CA THR A 375 7.56 -10.08 -10.03
C THR A 375 6.69 -9.19 -9.16
N ASN A 376 7.06 -7.93 -8.99
CA ASN A 376 6.29 -6.95 -8.23
C ASN A 376 5.47 -6.10 -9.19
N TYR A 377 4.13 -6.17 -9.12
CA TYR A 377 3.24 -5.41 -10.00
C TYR A 377 3.28 -3.89 -9.74
N TYR A 378 3.75 -3.40 -8.59
CA TYR A 378 4.07 -1.98 -8.37
C TYR A 378 5.29 -1.59 -9.20
N ASN A 379 6.41 -2.28 -9.01
CA ASN A 379 7.69 -1.90 -9.63
C ASN A 379 7.72 -2.18 -11.14
N LYS A 380 7.33 -3.38 -11.60
CA LYS A 380 7.23 -3.65 -13.05
C LYS A 380 6.08 -2.84 -13.65
N GLY A 381 4.97 -2.64 -12.94
CA GLY A 381 3.86 -1.80 -13.41
C GLY A 381 4.25 -0.32 -13.60
N CYS A 382 5.05 0.25 -12.69
CA CYS A 382 5.66 1.57 -12.84
C CYS A 382 6.46 1.69 -14.14
N LEU A 383 7.29 0.69 -14.44
CA LEU A 383 8.10 0.71 -15.65
C LEU A 383 7.28 0.45 -16.92
N VAL A 384 6.19 -0.32 -16.82
CA VAL A 384 5.19 -0.43 -17.89
C VAL A 384 4.51 0.92 -18.13
N ALA A 385 4.12 1.64 -17.07
CA ALA A 385 3.53 2.97 -17.16
C ALA A 385 4.49 3.95 -17.84
N LEU A 386 5.77 3.93 -17.46
CA LEU A 386 6.84 4.69 -18.11
C LEU A 386 6.95 4.35 -19.61
N CYS A 387 7.03 3.07 -19.96
CA CYS A 387 7.10 2.64 -21.36
C CYS A 387 5.88 3.14 -22.17
N LEU A 388 4.69 3.06 -21.59
CA LEU A 388 3.46 3.57 -22.21
C LEU A 388 3.49 5.08 -22.36
N ASP A 389 3.90 5.84 -21.34
CA ASP A 389 3.97 7.30 -21.40
C ASP A 389 4.93 7.76 -22.51
N LEU A 390 6.16 7.22 -22.51
CA LEU A 390 7.16 7.54 -23.53
C LEU A 390 6.68 7.13 -24.93
N GLY A 391 6.10 5.94 -25.07
CA GLY A 391 5.55 5.46 -26.34
C GLY A 391 4.40 6.32 -26.88
N LEU A 392 3.51 6.80 -26.00
CA LEU A 392 2.39 7.68 -26.34
C LEU A 392 2.90 9.07 -26.74
N ARG A 393 3.92 9.59 -26.05
CA ARG A 393 4.57 10.88 -26.38
C ARG A 393 5.21 10.90 -27.75
N LEU A 394 5.83 9.79 -28.18
CA LEU A 394 6.32 9.63 -29.56
C LEU A 394 5.21 9.70 -30.62
N ARG A 395 3.95 9.53 -30.22
CA ARG A 395 2.76 9.56 -31.08
C ARG A 395 1.84 10.75 -30.81
N GLY A 396 2.33 11.78 -30.13
CA GLY A 396 1.60 13.02 -29.90
C GLY A 396 0.55 12.96 -28.78
N SER A 397 0.62 11.97 -27.89
CA SER A 397 -0.23 11.86 -26.70
C SER A 397 0.62 11.68 -25.42
N SER A 398 0.04 11.27 -24.30
CA SER A 398 0.77 10.97 -23.06
C SER A 398 -0.06 10.06 -22.16
N LEU A 399 0.58 9.48 -21.15
CA LEU A 399 -0.14 8.76 -20.10
C LEU A 399 -1.07 9.70 -19.32
N ASP A 400 -0.72 10.98 -19.16
CA ASP A 400 -1.61 11.99 -18.55
C ASP A 400 -2.93 12.12 -19.33
N ALA A 401 -2.87 12.15 -20.66
CA ALA A 401 -4.06 12.20 -21.51
C ALA A 401 -4.91 10.94 -21.37
N LEU A 402 -4.27 9.78 -21.23
CA LEU A 402 -4.94 8.52 -20.96
C LEU A 402 -5.62 8.52 -19.59
N MET A 403 -4.93 8.99 -18.55
CA MET A 403 -5.48 9.10 -17.19
C MET A 403 -6.68 10.04 -17.12
N ARG A 404 -6.63 11.18 -17.82
CA ARG A 404 -7.79 12.08 -17.97
C ARG A 404 -8.96 11.39 -18.66
N LYS A 405 -8.71 10.59 -19.72
CA LYS A 405 -9.78 9.82 -20.39
C LYS A 405 -10.37 8.74 -19.49
N LEU A 406 -9.56 8.05 -18.69
CA LEU A 406 -10.07 7.11 -17.68
C LEU A 406 -10.94 7.82 -16.65
N TYR A 407 -10.52 9.00 -16.19
CA TYR A 407 -11.29 9.79 -15.23
C TYR A 407 -12.63 10.27 -15.84
N GLU A 408 -12.61 10.83 -17.05
CA GLU A 408 -13.81 11.20 -17.81
C GLU A 408 -14.76 10.01 -17.98
N ASN A 409 -14.24 8.82 -18.31
CA ASN A 409 -15.05 7.61 -18.43
C ASN A 409 -15.71 7.24 -17.09
N ALA A 410 -14.96 7.25 -15.99
CA ALA A 410 -15.46 6.94 -14.66
C ALA A 410 -16.53 7.95 -14.20
N GLN A 411 -16.38 9.24 -14.54
CA GLN A 411 -17.41 10.28 -14.31
C GLN A 411 -18.71 9.98 -15.07
N ASN A 412 -18.62 9.28 -16.19
CA ASN A 412 -19.77 8.80 -16.97
C ASN A 412 -20.21 7.37 -16.58
N GLY A 413 -19.72 6.83 -15.47
CA GLY A 413 -20.08 5.51 -14.95
C GLY A 413 -19.40 4.32 -15.65
N ILE A 414 -18.38 4.56 -16.48
CA ILE A 414 -17.65 3.51 -17.21
C ILE A 414 -16.36 3.19 -16.47
N GLN A 415 -16.23 1.94 -16.02
CA GLN A 415 -15.09 1.46 -15.24
C GLN A 415 -14.10 0.66 -16.11
N VAL A 416 -12.98 0.26 -15.54
CA VAL A 416 -11.85 -0.31 -16.29
C VAL A 416 -12.02 -1.82 -16.46
N SER A 417 -11.98 -2.26 -17.72
CA SER A 417 -11.87 -3.67 -18.11
C SER A 417 -10.46 -3.96 -18.67
N GLU A 418 -10.17 -5.23 -18.96
CA GLU A 418 -8.90 -5.61 -19.58
C GLU A 418 -8.66 -4.98 -20.96
N ARG A 419 -9.71 -4.52 -21.65
CA ARG A 419 -9.60 -3.87 -22.98
C ARG A 419 -9.42 -2.36 -22.91
N THR A 420 -9.78 -1.73 -21.79
CA THR A 420 -9.90 -0.27 -21.71
C THR A 420 -8.62 0.46 -22.12
N ILE A 421 -7.44 0.00 -21.67
CA ILE A 421 -6.16 0.65 -22.03
C ILE A 421 -5.86 0.53 -23.53
N PHE A 422 -6.14 -0.62 -24.14
CA PHE A 422 -5.95 -0.84 -25.57
C PHE A 422 -6.81 0.12 -26.40
N ASP A 423 -8.09 0.21 -26.05
CA ASP A 423 -9.07 1.05 -26.75
C ASP A 423 -8.74 2.54 -26.60
N LEU A 424 -8.33 2.97 -25.40
CA LEU A 424 -7.94 4.36 -25.16
C LEU A 424 -6.64 4.74 -25.86
N CYS A 425 -5.61 3.88 -25.84
CA CYS A 425 -4.38 4.13 -26.59
C CYS A 425 -4.66 4.26 -28.10
N LYS A 426 -5.54 3.41 -28.64
CA LYS A 426 -5.97 3.50 -30.03
C LYS A 426 -6.75 4.78 -30.32
N ALA A 427 -7.67 5.18 -29.44
CA ALA A 427 -8.42 6.42 -29.61
C ALA A 427 -7.52 7.67 -29.57
N LEU A 428 -6.49 7.65 -28.71
CA LEU A 428 -5.56 8.78 -28.54
C LEU A 428 -4.54 8.93 -29.67
N THR A 429 -4.17 7.83 -30.33
CA THR A 429 -3.05 7.81 -31.30
C THR A 429 -3.46 7.40 -32.72
N GLY A 430 -4.64 6.82 -32.89
CA GLY A 430 -5.10 6.23 -34.15
C GLY A 430 -4.41 4.91 -34.53
N GLN A 431 -3.56 4.35 -33.67
CA GLN A 431 -2.80 3.11 -33.94
C GLN A 431 -3.30 1.95 -33.09
N ASP A 432 -3.12 0.72 -33.56
CA ASP A 432 -3.35 -0.46 -32.72
C ASP A 432 -2.15 -0.67 -31.78
N TRP A 433 -2.45 -0.90 -30.50
CA TRP A 433 -1.47 -1.09 -29.43
C TRP A 433 -1.45 -2.53 -28.88
N ALA A 434 -2.23 -3.43 -29.47
CA ALA A 434 -2.39 -4.79 -28.97
C ALA A 434 -1.05 -5.51 -28.77
N GLU A 435 -0.16 -5.48 -29.75
CA GLU A 435 1.13 -6.16 -29.67
C GLU A 435 2.03 -5.54 -28.60
N GLN A 436 2.14 -4.20 -28.58
CA GLN A 436 3.01 -3.47 -27.67
C GLN A 436 2.56 -3.64 -26.22
N ILE A 437 1.27 -3.47 -25.93
CA ILE A 437 0.75 -3.64 -24.57
C ILE A 437 0.90 -5.10 -24.13
N ASN A 438 0.58 -6.08 -24.99
CA ASN A 438 0.75 -7.49 -24.64
C ASN A 438 2.21 -7.86 -24.34
N HIS A 439 3.16 -7.32 -25.10
CA HIS A 439 4.58 -7.51 -24.80
C HIS A 439 4.95 -6.96 -23.41
N LEU A 440 4.44 -5.79 -23.04
CA LEU A 440 4.72 -5.19 -21.74
C LEU A 440 4.10 -5.99 -20.56
N ILE A 441 2.89 -6.53 -20.74
CA ILE A 441 2.11 -7.06 -19.61
C ILE A 441 1.99 -8.59 -19.54
N ASN A 442 2.04 -9.28 -20.69
CA ASN A 442 1.78 -10.71 -20.83
C ASN A 442 3.02 -11.50 -21.26
N THR A 443 4.21 -10.89 -21.25
CA THR A 443 5.49 -11.60 -21.39
C THR A 443 6.47 -11.26 -20.26
N THR A 444 7.52 -12.08 -20.17
CA THR A 444 8.66 -11.90 -19.27
C THR A 444 9.88 -11.33 -20.01
N ASP A 445 9.68 -10.84 -21.23
CA ASP A 445 10.74 -10.20 -22.00
C ASP A 445 11.15 -8.88 -21.34
N GLU A 446 12.34 -8.40 -21.68
CA GLU A 446 12.84 -7.13 -21.13
C GLU A 446 12.08 -5.92 -21.68
N LEU A 447 11.84 -4.95 -20.81
CA LEU A 447 11.19 -3.69 -21.19
C LEU A 447 12.10 -2.87 -22.13
N PRO A 448 11.55 -2.22 -23.16
CA PRO A 448 12.33 -1.52 -24.19
C PRO A 448 12.85 -0.14 -23.73
N LEU A 449 13.35 -0.04 -22.49
CA LEU A 449 13.82 1.21 -21.89
C LEU A 449 15.06 1.75 -22.59
N ASP A 450 15.96 0.87 -23.03
CA ASP A 450 17.16 1.21 -23.79
C ASP A 450 16.85 1.88 -25.14
N GLN A 451 15.73 1.51 -25.75
CA GLN A 451 15.24 2.11 -27.00
C GLN A 451 14.47 3.41 -26.76
N LEU A 452 13.73 3.51 -25.65
CA LEU A 452 12.88 4.66 -25.37
C LEU A 452 13.65 5.86 -24.80
N PHE A 453 14.54 5.67 -23.82
CA PHE A 453 15.22 6.78 -23.14
C PHE A 453 15.99 7.75 -24.07
N PRO A 454 16.72 7.29 -25.10
CA PRO A 454 17.45 8.19 -26.01
C PRO A 454 16.55 9.18 -26.75
N GLU A 455 15.31 8.79 -27.07
CA GLU A 455 14.33 9.68 -27.70
C GLU A 455 13.90 10.84 -26.79
N PHE A 456 14.08 10.67 -25.47
CA PHE A 456 13.78 11.64 -24.43
C PHE A 456 15.02 12.27 -23.80
N GLY A 457 16.19 12.10 -24.42
CA GLY A 457 17.42 12.78 -24.03
C GLY A 457 18.12 12.18 -22.80
N LEU A 458 17.82 10.92 -22.46
CA LEU A 458 18.55 10.17 -21.44
C LEU A 458 19.32 9.01 -22.07
N SER A 459 20.55 8.76 -21.62
CA SER A 459 21.20 7.48 -21.88
C SER A 459 20.78 6.42 -20.89
N TYR A 460 20.86 5.16 -21.33
CA TYR A 460 20.58 3.97 -20.54
C TYR A 460 21.77 3.02 -20.65
N THR A 461 22.61 2.99 -19.62
CA THR A 461 23.82 2.15 -19.62
C THR A 461 23.79 1.16 -18.46
N LEU A 462 23.76 -0.13 -18.76
CA LEU A 462 23.83 -1.17 -17.73
C LEU A 462 25.24 -1.24 -17.11
N LYS A 463 25.29 -1.40 -15.79
CA LYS A 463 26.50 -1.56 -14.97
C LYS A 463 26.37 -2.81 -14.11
N ASN A 464 27.49 -3.49 -13.88
CA ASN A 464 27.58 -4.71 -13.06
C ASN A 464 28.64 -4.55 -11.97
N ASP A 465 28.63 -3.39 -11.29
CA ASP A 465 29.67 -3.02 -10.32
C ASP A 465 29.44 -3.64 -8.94
N LYS A 466 28.22 -4.09 -8.68
CA LYS A 466 27.81 -4.74 -7.42
C LYS A 466 27.64 -6.24 -7.66
N THR A 467 27.98 -7.02 -6.65
CA THR A 467 27.83 -8.47 -6.68
C THR A 467 27.13 -8.96 -5.42
N LEU A 468 26.41 -10.08 -5.55
CA LEU A 468 25.82 -10.84 -4.46
C LEU A 468 26.69 -12.07 -4.19
N PRO A 469 27.47 -12.08 -3.09
CA PRO A 469 28.40 -13.16 -2.75
C PRO A 469 27.69 -14.51 -2.74
N TYR A 470 28.19 -15.47 -3.52
CA TYR A 470 27.62 -16.81 -3.72
C TYR A 470 26.13 -16.88 -4.15
N GLY A 471 25.51 -15.73 -4.46
CA GLY A 471 24.07 -15.62 -4.63
C GLY A 471 23.26 -15.56 -3.32
N LEU A 472 23.90 -15.30 -2.18
CA LEU A 472 23.26 -15.25 -0.88
C LEU A 472 23.03 -13.81 -0.41
N LYS A 473 21.83 -13.54 0.09
CA LYS A 473 21.59 -12.41 0.99
C LYS A 473 21.77 -12.90 2.42
N VAL A 474 22.63 -12.27 3.18
CA VAL A 474 23.05 -12.72 4.52
C VAL A 474 22.90 -11.62 5.57
N ALA A 475 22.86 -12.02 6.84
CA ALA A 475 22.88 -11.12 7.99
C ALA A 475 23.71 -11.69 9.14
N ASP A 476 24.63 -10.92 9.70
CA ASP A 476 25.39 -11.28 10.90
C ASP A 476 24.45 -11.42 12.11
N LYS A 477 24.58 -12.54 12.83
CA LYS A 477 23.88 -12.87 14.09
C LYS A 477 24.89 -13.35 15.14
N PRO A 478 24.55 -13.30 16.45
CA PRO A 478 25.44 -13.81 17.51
C PRO A 478 25.91 -15.26 17.29
N GLU A 479 25.02 -16.10 16.76
CA GLU A 479 25.22 -17.53 16.48
C GLU A 479 25.99 -17.83 15.19
N GLY A 480 26.13 -16.87 14.27
CA GLY A 480 26.73 -17.06 12.95
C GLY A 480 26.12 -16.13 11.90
N VAL A 481 26.29 -16.44 10.63
CA VAL A 481 25.73 -15.65 9.53
C VAL A 481 24.45 -16.29 9.01
N LEU A 482 23.32 -15.63 9.22
CA LEU A 482 22.00 -16.08 8.76
C LEU A 482 21.87 -15.88 7.25
N VAL A 483 21.55 -16.94 6.52
CA VAL A 483 21.12 -16.86 5.12
C VAL A 483 19.67 -16.38 5.09
N GLN A 484 19.44 -15.15 4.64
CA GLN A 484 18.07 -14.60 4.50
C GLN A 484 17.39 -15.14 3.24
N SER A 485 18.15 -15.23 2.15
CA SER A 485 17.67 -15.81 0.89
C SER A 485 18.85 -16.28 0.03
N ALA A 486 18.56 -17.22 -0.87
CA ALA A 486 19.50 -17.73 -1.85
C ALA A 486 18.91 -17.59 -3.27
N ARG A 487 19.67 -17.03 -4.20
CA ARG A 487 19.29 -17.03 -5.62
C ARG A 487 19.45 -18.41 -6.21
N ARG A 488 18.44 -18.85 -6.96
CA ARG A 488 18.41 -20.20 -7.57
C ARG A 488 19.57 -20.47 -8.52
N ASP A 489 20.06 -19.45 -9.20
CA ASP A 489 21.19 -19.54 -10.13
C ASP A 489 22.54 -19.25 -9.46
N GLY A 490 22.57 -19.04 -8.15
CA GLY A 490 23.78 -18.85 -7.37
C GLY A 490 24.47 -20.17 -6.99
N VAL A 491 25.79 -20.13 -6.90
CA VAL A 491 26.62 -21.29 -6.53
C VAL A 491 26.28 -21.84 -5.15
N ALA A 492 25.84 -21.00 -4.20
CA ALA A 492 25.40 -21.50 -2.89
C ALA A 492 24.10 -22.31 -2.97
N ALA A 493 23.12 -21.89 -3.77
CA ALA A 493 21.90 -22.68 -3.95
C ALA A 493 22.21 -24.03 -4.62
N GLN A 494 23.11 -24.04 -5.60
CA GLN A 494 23.58 -25.27 -6.25
C GLN A 494 24.33 -26.20 -5.29
N ALA A 495 25.08 -25.64 -4.33
CA ALA A 495 25.73 -26.40 -3.26
C ALA A 495 24.75 -26.88 -2.17
N GLY A 496 23.49 -26.44 -2.20
CA GLY A 496 22.44 -26.90 -1.28
C GLY A 496 22.18 -25.98 -0.09
N PHE A 497 22.74 -24.76 -0.06
CA PHE A 497 22.36 -23.74 0.93
C PHE A 497 20.90 -23.32 0.77
N SER A 498 20.26 -22.99 1.87
CA SER A 498 18.87 -22.57 1.93
C SER A 498 18.71 -21.35 2.85
N ALA A 499 17.62 -20.62 2.68
CA ALA A 499 17.26 -19.62 3.67
C ALA A 499 17.10 -20.25 5.05
N ASN A 500 17.41 -19.48 6.07
CA ASN A 500 17.45 -19.87 7.48
C ASN A 500 18.60 -20.81 7.87
N ASP A 501 19.50 -21.18 6.94
CA ASP A 501 20.78 -21.76 7.34
C ASP A 501 21.61 -20.70 8.10
N VAL A 502 22.32 -21.12 9.15
CA VAL A 502 23.25 -20.27 9.91
C VAL A 502 24.67 -20.74 9.63
N ILE A 503 25.40 -20.00 8.78
CA ILE A 503 26.79 -20.30 8.44
C ILE A 503 27.66 -19.95 9.65
N ILE A 504 28.38 -20.93 10.16
CA ILE A 504 29.22 -20.77 11.36
C ILE A 504 30.71 -20.73 11.04
N ALA A 505 31.13 -21.39 9.96
CA ALA A 505 32.53 -21.39 9.55
C ALA A 505 32.72 -21.57 8.04
N ILE A 506 33.79 -20.96 7.51
CA ILE A 506 34.28 -21.11 6.14
C ILE A 506 35.76 -21.44 6.23
N ASP A 507 36.16 -22.59 5.71
CA ASP A 507 37.55 -23.06 5.66
C ASP A 507 38.24 -23.02 7.05
N GLY A 508 37.52 -23.48 8.08
CA GLY A 508 38.01 -23.51 9.47
C GLY A 508 37.98 -22.17 10.21
N LEU A 509 37.55 -21.07 9.58
CA LEU A 509 37.45 -19.75 10.19
C LEU A 509 36.00 -19.41 10.55
N LYS A 510 35.78 -18.68 11.65
CA LYS A 510 34.45 -18.21 12.05
C LYS A 510 33.85 -17.31 10.96
N ALA A 511 32.65 -17.65 10.49
CA ALA A 511 31.96 -16.89 9.46
C ALA A 511 31.53 -15.50 9.94
N THR A 512 31.65 -14.52 9.04
CA THR A 512 31.06 -13.17 9.12
C THR A 512 30.62 -12.77 7.72
N GLU A 513 29.72 -11.80 7.58
CA GLU A 513 29.34 -11.27 6.25
C GLU A 513 30.58 -10.88 5.43
N LYS A 514 31.54 -10.21 6.06
CA LYS A 514 32.79 -9.79 5.44
C LYS A 514 33.63 -10.97 4.95
N LEU A 515 33.68 -12.07 5.72
CA LEU A 515 34.42 -13.26 5.33
C LEU A 515 33.77 -13.94 4.13
N ILE A 516 32.43 -14.02 4.10
CA ILE A 516 31.67 -14.54 2.96
C ILE A 516 32.00 -13.74 1.70
N GLU A 517 31.96 -12.40 1.77
CA GLU A 517 32.32 -11.53 0.65
C GLU A 517 33.75 -11.75 0.15
N GLN A 518 34.70 -11.97 1.07
CA GLN A 518 36.10 -12.20 0.73
C GLN A 518 36.29 -13.54 0.03
N TYR A 519 35.71 -14.62 0.54
CA TYR A 519 35.85 -15.95 -0.03
C TYR A 519 35.06 -16.10 -1.35
N ALA A 520 33.94 -15.40 -1.51
CA ALA A 520 33.18 -15.39 -2.77
C ALA A 520 33.98 -14.83 -3.96
N LYS A 521 35.01 -14.01 -3.71
CA LYS A 521 35.89 -13.43 -4.73
C LYS A 521 37.13 -14.27 -5.02
N GLN A 522 37.39 -15.31 -4.24
CA GLN A 522 38.57 -16.16 -4.42
C GLN A 522 38.26 -17.30 -5.38
N GLU A 523 39.26 -17.75 -6.13
CA GLU A 523 39.17 -18.99 -6.89
C GLU A 523 39.42 -20.19 -5.98
N GLY A 524 38.63 -21.25 -6.13
CA GLY A 524 38.74 -22.48 -5.33
C GLY A 524 37.40 -22.97 -4.80
N THR A 525 37.45 -24.09 -4.08
CA THR A 525 36.31 -24.68 -3.37
C THR A 525 36.65 -24.71 -1.88
N PHE A 526 35.71 -24.26 -1.06
CA PHE A 526 35.89 -24.09 0.38
C PHE A 526 34.88 -24.94 1.13
N THR A 527 35.33 -25.61 2.19
CA THR A 527 34.43 -26.30 3.09
C THR A 527 33.72 -25.28 3.97
N VAL A 528 32.38 -25.28 3.93
CA VAL A 528 31.54 -24.37 4.69
C VAL A 528 30.65 -25.17 5.63
N TYR A 529 30.62 -24.77 6.90
CA TYR A 529 29.78 -25.38 7.92
C TYR A 529 28.62 -24.44 8.25
N ALA A 530 27.40 -24.98 8.21
CA ALA A 530 26.21 -24.24 8.61
C ALA A 530 25.25 -25.13 9.37
N PHE A 531 24.53 -24.55 10.33
CA PHE A 531 23.39 -25.22 10.93
C PHE A 531 22.17 -25.05 10.04
N ARG A 532 21.51 -26.17 9.74
CA ARG A 532 20.14 -26.17 9.24
C ARG A 532 19.25 -26.71 10.35
N ARG A 533 18.42 -25.84 10.92
CA ARG A 533 17.72 -26.14 12.18
C ARG A 533 18.76 -26.49 13.26
N ASP A 534 18.78 -27.73 13.74
CA ASP A 534 19.69 -28.27 14.75
C ASP A 534 20.77 -29.21 14.17
N GLU A 535 20.81 -29.39 12.85
CA GLU A 535 21.76 -30.28 12.19
C GLU A 535 22.95 -29.49 11.64
N LEU A 536 24.17 -29.90 12.04
CA LEU A 536 25.39 -29.35 11.45
C LEU A 536 25.59 -29.96 10.07
N MET A 537 25.53 -29.11 9.05
CA MET A 537 25.77 -29.47 7.66
C MET A 537 27.19 -29.06 7.26
N GLN A 538 27.80 -29.86 6.39
CA GLN A 538 29.04 -29.53 5.70
C GLN A 538 28.74 -29.42 4.20
N PHE A 539 29.14 -28.30 3.60
CA PHE A 539 28.99 -28.01 2.19
C PHE A 539 30.36 -27.74 1.56
N GLU A 540 30.48 -28.03 0.27
CA GLU A 540 31.61 -27.61 -0.55
C GLU A 540 31.14 -26.46 -1.45
N LEU A 541 31.72 -25.27 -1.25
CA LEU A 541 31.27 -24.05 -1.90
C LEU A 541 32.39 -23.46 -2.76
N SER A 542 32.19 -23.44 -4.07
CA SER A 542 33.11 -22.78 -4.99
C SER A 542 32.98 -21.27 -4.91
N GLY A 543 34.11 -20.58 -5.04
CA GLY A 543 34.17 -19.14 -5.28
C GLY A 543 33.23 -18.71 -6.40
N GLY A 544 32.51 -17.62 -6.19
CA GLY A 544 31.54 -17.11 -7.16
C GLY A 544 30.62 -16.07 -6.57
N ALA A 545 30.18 -15.14 -7.40
CA ALA A 545 29.19 -14.14 -7.05
C ALA A 545 28.28 -13.86 -8.24
N ILE A 546 27.08 -13.39 -7.94
CA ILE A 546 26.11 -12.96 -8.95
C ILE A 546 26.26 -11.47 -9.19
N ASN A 547 26.29 -11.04 -10.45
CA ASN A 547 26.23 -9.61 -10.76
C ASN A 547 24.84 -9.06 -10.42
N LEU A 548 24.80 -7.96 -9.67
CA LEU A 548 23.61 -7.17 -9.42
C LEU A 548 23.60 -6.04 -10.44
N THR A 549 22.92 -6.26 -11.56
CA THR A 549 22.83 -5.28 -12.63
C THR A 549 22.13 -4.01 -12.14
N THR A 550 22.70 -2.88 -12.50
CA THR A 550 22.17 -1.53 -12.23
C THR A 550 22.19 -0.72 -13.52
N VAL A 551 21.49 0.41 -13.56
CA VAL A 551 21.49 1.34 -14.68
C VAL A 551 22.20 2.64 -14.32
N GLU A 552 23.02 3.17 -15.22
CA GLU A 552 23.44 4.57 -15.20
C GLU A 552 22.54 5.35 -16.16
N LEU A 553 21.84 6.36 -15.64
CA LEU A 553 21.04 7.31 -16.41
C LEU A 553 21.76 8.66 -16.44
N LYS A 554 22.00 9.20 -17.64
CA LYS A 554 22.54 10.57 -17.79
C LYS A 554 21.66 11.35 -18.74
N VAL A 555 21.39 12.61 -18.39
CA VAL A 555 20.74 13.54 -19.32
C VAL A 555 21.77 13.97 -20.36
N GLU A 556 21.56 13.57 -21.60
CA GLU A 556 22.39 13.90 -22.76
C GLU A 556 21.79 15.06 -23.58
N ASP A 557 20.47 15.21 -23.54
CA ASP A 557 19.75 16.32 -24.17
C ASP A 557 18.72 16.90 -23.19
N GLN A 558 19.08 18.03 -22.58
CA GLN A 558 18.23 18.71 -21.59
C GLN A 558 16.90 19.18 -22.19
N VAL A 559 16.87 19.57 -23.47
CA VAL A 559 15.63 20.07 -24.10
C VAL A 559 14.63 18.94 -24.27
N LYS A 560 15.09 17.77 -24.73
CA LYS A 560 14.25 16.57 -24.82
C LYS A 560 13.78 16.10 -23.44
N ALA A 561 14.68 16.06 -22.46
CA ALA A 561 14.35 15.62 -21.10
C ALA A 561 13.29 16.53 -20.47
N GLU A 562 13.43 17.86 -20.59
CA GLU A 562 12.46 18.81 -20.04
C GLU A 562 11.09 18.70 -20.73
N LYS A 563 11.05 18.42 -22.04
CA LYS A 563 9.79 18.22 -22.77
C LYS A 563 9.01 17.01 -22.25
N TRP A 564 9.67 16.01 -21.68
CA TRP A 564 8.98 14.89 -21.01
C TRP A 564 8.64 15.24 -19.57
N LEU A 565 9.62 15.68 -18.80
CA LEU A 565 9.50 15.78 -17.34
C LEU A 565 8.61 16.94 -16.86
N LYS A 566 8.50 18.01 -17.66
CA LYS A 566 7.68 19.21 -17.32
C LYS A 566 6.31 19.25 -18.01
N ALA A 567 6.03 18.34 -18.94
CA ALA A 567 4.80 18.31 -19.74
C ALA A 567 3.88 17.17 -19.31
#